data_AF-A0AAW9DIL6-F1
#
_entry.id   AF-A0AAW9DIL6-F1
#
_cell.length_a   1.000
_cell.length_b   1.000
_cell.length_c   1.000
_cell.angle_alpha   90.00
_cell.angle_beta   90.00
_cell.angle_gamma   90.00
#
_symmetry.space_group_name_H-M   'P 1'
#
loop_
_entity.id
_entity.type
_entity.pdbx_description
1 polymer ?
#
loop_
_entity_poly.entity_id
_entity_poly.type
_entity_poly.pdbx_seq_one_letter_code
_entity_poly.pdbx_strand_id
1 'polypeptide(L)'
;NEAYKGTYLYNTRTYIRGKHVSLPKSEWERIDNNHEAIISAELFAQVTQLKAKKVTQKKHSQPPKIPSILTGLIRCEHCDHSLIGSYNHQGYQYFSCRYCKGQGEKMKSCRVDRIEQSIKEKLGQEVVKPRQIASKTRFLREIERLKKQKLSFFQDYKDNLMTREDYIAKKMLIDETVKNLEEQLNEANKVQLLTKDKL
;
A
#
# COMPACT_ATOMS: atom_id res chain seq x y z
N ASN A 1 31.65 -14.57 -11.10
CA ASN A 1 32.31 -15.70 -10.44
C ASN A 1 33.72 -15.25 -10.11
N GLU A 2 34.18 -15.43 -8.88
CA GLU A 2 35.51 -14.99 -8.44
C GLU A 2 36.65 -15.80 -9.08
N ALA A 3 36.34 -16.97 -9.65
CA ALA A 3 37.28 -17.74 -10.46
C ALA A 3 37.94 -16.91 -11.57
N TYR A 4 37.23 -15.98 -12.21
CA TYR A 4 37.81 -15.18 -13.31
C TYR A 4 38.98 -14.28 -12.89
N LYS A 5 39.09 -13.92 -11.61
CA LYS A 5 40.24 -13.17 -11.05
C LYS A 5 41.30 -14.08 -10.41
N GLY A 6 41.25 -15.40 -10.66
CA GLY A 6 42.18 -16.38 -10.11
C GLY A 6 41.85 -16.89 -8.71
N THR A 7 40.75 -16.44 -8.08
CA THR A 7 40.32 -16.89 -6.75
C THR A 7 39.53 -18.21 -6.83
N TYR A 8 39.98 -19.23 -6.11
CA TYR A 8 39.26 -20.49 -5.95
C TYR A 8 38.43 -20.48 -4.66
N LEU A 9 37.16 -20.91 -4.75
CA LEU A 9 36.25 -21.02 -3.62
C LEU A 9 36.10 -22.49 -3.22
N TYR A 10 36.53 -22.81 -1.99
CA TYR A 10 36.39 -24.14 -1.40
C TYR A 10 35.27 -24.16 -0.35
N ASN A 11 34.79 -25.37 -0.03
CA ASN A 11 33.75 -25.58 0.98
C ASN A 11 32.44 -24.78 0.76
N THR A 12 31.97 -24.69 -0.50
CA THR A 12 30.76 -23.90 -0.81
C THR A 12 29.45 -24.67 -0.62
N ARG A 13 29.51 -26.00 -0.49
CA ARG A 13 28.34 -26.89 -0.40
C ARG A 13 28.61 -28.02 0.59
N THR A 14 27.58 -28.39 1.34
CA THR A 14 27.56 -29.55 2.24
C THR A 14 26.47 -30.54 1.81
N TYR A 15 26.49 -31.76 2.34
CA TYR A 15 25.51 -32.79 2.08
C TYR A 15 24.66 -33.04 3.32
N ILE A 16 23.37 -32.66 3.26
CA ILE A 16 22.43 -32.82 4.38
C ILE A 16 21.21 -33.56 3.87
N ARG A 17 20.88 -34.69 4.51
CA ARG A 17 19.67 -35.50 4.25
C ARG A 17 19.48 -35.83 2.75
N GLY A 18 20.51 -36.32 2.09
CA GLY A 18 20.41 -36.77 0.70
C GLY A 18 20.59 -35.66 -0.36
N LYS A 19 20.73 -34.39 0.04
CA LYS A 19 20.75 -33.24 -0.86
C LYS A 19 21.97 -32.36 -0.62
N HIS A 20 22.54 -31.82 -1.71
CA HIS A 20 23.57 -30.79 -1.62
C HIS A 20 22.95 -29.44 -1.25
N VAL A 21 23.37 -28.87 -0.13
CA VAL A 21 22.92 -27.57 0.38
C VAL A 21 24.10 -26.59 0.31
N SER A 22 23.86 -25.37 -0.17
CA SER A 22 24.88 -24.31 -0.18
C SER A 22 25.15 -23.84 1.24
N LEU A 23 26.42 -23.81 1.64
CA LEU A 23 26.84 -23.22 2.92
C LEU A 23 26.74 -21.70 2.86
N PRO A 24 26.57 -21.01 4.01
CA PRO A 24 26.61 -19.56 4.07
C PRO A 24 27.97 -19.02 3.62
N LYS A 25 27.99 -17.83 3.01
CA LYS A 25 29.20 -17.22 2.43
C LYS A 25 30.33 -16.94 3.44
N SER A 26 30.03 -16.97 4.74
CA SER A 26 30.98 -16.84 5.85
C SER A 26 31.83 -18.09 6.05
N GLU A 27 31.32 -19.26 5.68
CA GLU A 27 32.02 -20.55 5.79
C GLU A 27 32.79 -20.90 4.51
N TRP A 28 32.71 -20.06 3.48
CA TRP A 28 33.44 -20.26 2.23
C TRP A 28 34.89 -19.86 2.41
N GLU A 29 35.78 -20.81 2.14
CA GLU A 29 37.21 -20.56 2.10
C GLU A 29 37.62 -20.02 0.73
N ARG A 30 38.42 -18.94 0.74
CA ARG A 30 38.89 -18.24 -0.45
C ARG A 30 40.38 -18.45 -0.57
N ILE A 31 40.81 -19.07 -1.67
CA ILE A 31 42.22 -19.23 -2.01
C ILE A 31 42.51 -18.29 -3.17
N ASP A 32 43.21 -17.19 -2.91
CA ASP A 32 43.59 -16.23 -3.93
C ASP A 32 44.78 -16.75 -4.76
N ASN A 33 44.82 -16.36 -6.04
CA ASN A 33 45.88 -16.73 -6.99
C ASN A 33 46.10 -18.24 -7.20
N ASN A 34 45.03 -19.05 -7.16
CA ASN A 34 45.12 -20.50 -7.39
C ASN A 34 45.41 -20.85 -8.87
N HIS A 35 44.99 -20.01 -9.81
CA HIS A 35 45.20 -20.20 -11.24
C HIS A 35 45.34 -18.84 -11.95
N GLU A 36 45.86 -18.88 -13.18
CA GLU A 36 46.04 -17.68 -14.00
C GLU A 36 44.70 -16.95 -14.18
N ALA A 37 44.69 -15.67 -13.80
CA ALA A 37 43.50 -14.85 -13.85
C ALA A 37 43.19 -14.49 -15.32
N ILE A 38 41.96 -14.78 -15.75
CA ILE A 38 41.48 -14.42 -17.10
C ILE A 38 41.26 -12.90 -17.22
N ILE A 39 40.89 -12.26 -16.10
CA ILE A 39 40.70 -10.80 -16.02
C ILE A 39 41.38 -10.25 -14.76
N SER A 40 41.80 -8.99 -14.80
CA SER A 40 42.38 -8.33 -13.63
C SER A 40 41.38 -8.18 -12.48
N ALA A 41 41.88 -8.20 -11.24
CA ALA A 41 41.07 -7.99 -10.05
C ALA A 41 40.36 -6.62 -10.07
N GLU A 42 41.01 -5.61 -10.62
CA GLU A 42 40.45 -4.26 -10.80
C GLU A 42 39.23 -4.26 -11.74
N LEU A 43 39.35 -4.89 -12.91
CA LEU A 43 38.25 -4.99 -13.86
C LEU A 43 37.07 -5.77 -13.27
N PHE A 44 37.37 -6.84 -12.52
CA PHE A 44 36.34 -7.61 -11.80
C PHE A 44 35.60 -6.76 -10.76
N ALA A 45 36.31 -5.93 -10.00
CA ALA A 45 35.71 -5.02 -9.01
C ALA A 45 34.79 -3.99 -9.68
N GLN A 46 35.23 -3.39 -10.79
CA GLN A 46 34.43 -2.43 -11.56
C GLN A 46 33.12 -3.04 -12.06
N VAL A 47 33.18 -4.24 -12.67
CA VAL A 47 31.99 -4.94 -13.17
C VAL A 47 31.04 -5.35 -12.04
N THR A 48 31.59 -5.77 -10.89
CA THR A 48 30.79 -6.12 -9.70
C THR A 48 30.03 -4.91 -9.17
N GLN A 49 30.68 -3.74 -9.12
CA GLN A 49 30.04 -2.49 -8.72
C GLN A 49 28.94 -2.07 -9.70
N LEU A 50 29.20 -2.16 -11.01
CA LEU A 50 28.19 -1.87 -12.05
C LEU A 50 26.99 -2.81 -11.98
N LYS A 51 27.22 -4.11 -11.70
CA LYS A 51 26.14 -5.08 -11.48
C LYS A 51 25.32 -4.76 -10.23
N ALA A 52 25.96 -4.40 -9.11
CA ALA A 52 25.26 -4.00 -7.90
C ALA A 52 24.35 -2.77 -8.12
N LYS A 53 24.85 -1.77 -8.87
CA LYS A 53 24.08 -0.59 -9.29
C LYS A 53 22.91 -0.95 -10.22
N LYS A 54 23.09 -1.90 -11.14
CA LYS A 54 22.00 -2.40 -12.02
C LYS A 54 20.96 -3.25 -11.28
N VAL A 55 21.33 -3.99 -10.24
CA VAL A 55 20.38 -4.81 -9.45
C VAL A 55 19.47 -3.93 -8.59
N THR A 56 20.00 -2.85 -8.02
CA THR A 56 19.21 -1.81 -7.33
C THR A 56 18.35 -1.02 -8.31
N GLN A 57 18.83 -0.84 -9.55
CA GLN A 57 18.05 -0.38 -10.69
C GLN A 57 17.36 -1.53 -11.43
N LYS A 58 16.83 -2.55 -10.72
CA LYS A 58 15.76 -3.37 -11.30
C LYS A 58 14.59 -2.43 -11.52
N LYS A 59 14.60 -1.85 -12.72
CA LYS A 59 13.54 -1.10 -13.35
C LYS A 59 12.23 -1.76 -12.92
N HIS A 60 11.36 -0.96 -12.33
CA HIS A 60 9.94 -1.03 -12.61
C HIS A 60 9.78 -0.94 -14.14
N SER A 61 10.17 -2.01 -14.84
CA SER A 61 10.10 -2.12 -16.28
C SER A 61 8.64 -2.37 -16.55
N GLN A 62 7.96 -1.29 -16.89
CA GLN A 62 6.51 -1.07 -16.89
C GLN A 62 5.97 -0.68 -15.50
N PRO A 63 5.31 0.50 -15.36
CA PRO A 63 4.30 0.59 -14.31
C PRO A 63 3.33 -0.57 -14.55
N PRO A 64 2.91 -1.32 -13.52
CA PRO A 64 1.92 -2.36 -13.75
C PRO A 64 0.73 -1.70 -14.46
N LYS A 65 0.33 -2.24 -15.62
CA LYS A 65 -1.03 -2.02 -16.15
C LYS A 65 -1.94 -2.14 -14.95
N ILE A 66 -2.60 -1.05 -14.57
CA ILE A 66 -3.20 -0.84 -13.24
C ILE A 66 -3.80 -2.17 -12.76
N PRO A 67 -3.22 -2.82 -11.74
CA PRO A 67 -3.75 -4.10 -11.30
C PRO A 67 -5.18 -3.84 -10.87
N SER A 68 -6.14 -4.61 -11.39
CA SER A 68 -7.55 -4.51 -10.97
C SER A 68 -7.61 -4.42 -9.45
N ILE A 69 -8.50 -3.57 -8.92
CA ILE A 69 -8.70 -3.34 -7.47
C ILE A 69 -8.94 -4.63 -6.68
N LEU A 70 -9.30 -5.71 -7.38
CA LEU A 70 -9.56 -7.03 -6.83
C LEU A 70 -8.30 -7.89 -6.64
N THR A 71 -7.13 -7.40 -7.06
CA THR A 71 -5.85 -8.11 -6.93
C THR A 71 -5.51 -8.29 -5.45
N GLY A 72 -5.28 -9.53 -5.04
CA GLY A 72 -5.02 -9.89 -3.63
C GLY A 72 -6.28 -10.11 -2.78
N LEU A 73 -7.45 -9.64 -3.24
CA LEU A 73 -8.73 -9.87 -2.57
C LEU A 73 -9.39 -11.18 -3.01
N ILE A 74 -9.25 -11.54 -4.29
CA ILE A 74 -9.85 -12.78 -4.81
C ILE A 74 -8.93 -13.98 -4.54
N ARG A 75 -9.50 -15.02 -3.93
CA ARG A 75 -8.83 -16.29 -3.62
C ARG A 75 -9.41 -17.44 -4.41
N CYS A 76 -8.60 -18.47 -4.60
CA CYS A 76 -9.01 -19.72 -5.23
C CYS A 76 -9.77 -20.61 -4.25
N GLU A 77 -10.96 -21.07 -4.59
CA GLU A 77 -11.74 -21.97 -3.74
C GLU A 77 -11.03 -23.30 -3.41
N HIS A 78 -10.23 -23.84 -4.34
CA HIS A 78 -9.59 -25.15 -4.17
C HIS A 78 -8.31 -25.13 -3.32
N CYS A 79 -7.56 -24.03 -3.31
CA CYS A 79 -6.25 -23.97 -2.66
C CYS A 79 -6.03 -22.72 -1.80
N ASP A 80 -7.03 -21.85 -1.68
CA ASP A 80 -7.01 -20.57 -0.97
C ASP A 80 -5.89 -19.58 -1.36
N HIS A 81 -5.12 -19.88 -2.41
CA HIS A 81 -4.11 -18.97 -2.92
C HIS A 81 -4.77 -17.80 -3.65
N SER A 82 -4.18 -16.60 -3.49
CA SER A 82 -4.61 -15.41 -4.21
C SER A 82 -4.52 -15.61 -5.73
N LEU A 83 -5.58 -15.22 -6.45
CA LEU A 83 -5.59 -15.31 -7.91
C LEU A 83 -4.70 -14.23 -8.52
N ILE A 84 -4.05 -14.58 -9.63
CA ILE A 84 -3.16 -13.68 -10.36
C ILE A 84 -3.88 -13.17 -11.62
N GLY A 85 -3.81 -11.86 -11.81
CA GLY A 85 -4.32 -11.19 -13.01
C GLY A 85 -3.41 -11.40 -14.22
N SER A 86 -4.01 -11.64 -15.38
CA SER A 86 -3.34 -11.77 -16.66
C SER A 86 -4.17 -11.08 -17.74
N TYR A 87 -3.52 -10.64 -18.82
CA TYR A 87 -4.20 -10.04 -19.97
C TYR A 87 -4.10 -10.98 -21.16
N ASN A 88 -5.18 -11.09 -21.93
CA ASN A 88 -5.12 -11.75 -23.23
C ASN A 88 -4.59 -10.77 -24.31
N HIS A 89 -4.34 -11.30 -25.52
CA HIS A 89 -3.88 -10.49 -26.65
C HIS A 89 -4.86 -9.40 -27.09
N GLN A 90 -6.15 -9.57 -26.79
CA GLN A 90 -7.22 -8.61 -27.08
C GLN A 90 -7.38 -7.54 -25.99
N GLY A 91 -6.56 -7.58 -24.92
CA GLY A 91 -6.57 -6.60 -23.83
C GLY A 91 -7.54 -6.89 -22.68
N TYR A 92 -8.30 -7.99 -22.71
CA TYR A 92 -9.18 -8.39 -21.62
C TYR A 92 -8.39 -8.98 -20.44
N GLN A 93 -8.77 -8.60 -19.23
CA GLN A 93 -8.16 -9.08 -18.00
C GLN A 93 -8.87 -10.33 -17.46
N TYR A 94 -8.09 -11.30 -16.99
CA TYR A 94 -8.54 -12.55 -16.39
C TYR A 94 -7.79 -12.85 -15.09
N PHE A 95 -8.50 -13.36 -14.10
CA PHE A 95 -7.92 -13.95 -12.90
C PHE A 95 -7.79 -15.47 -13.05
N SER A 96 -6.65 -16.01 -12.61
CA SER A 96 -6.45 -17.46 -12.58
C SER A 96 -5.51 -17.88 -11.45
N CYS A 97 -5.70 -19.11 -10.96
CA CYS A 97 -4.86 -19.66 -9.90
C CYS A 97 -3.55 -20.19 -10.51
N ARG A 98 -2.42 -19.58 -10.15
CA ARG A 98 -1.10 -20.06 -10.60
C ARG A 98 -0.73 -21.42 -9.97
N TYR A 99 -1.11 -21.64 -8.71
CA TYR A 99 -0.80 -22.87 -7.99
C TYR A 99 -1.48 -24.08 -8.66
N CYS A 100 -2.80 -24.06 -8.79
CA CYS A 100 -3.56 -25.13 -9.47
C CYS A 100 -3.15 -25.32 -10.94
N LYS A 101 -2.87 -24.22 -11.68
CA LYS A 101 -2.34 -24.33 -13.06
C LYS A 101 -0.99 -25.05 -13.11
N GLY A 102 -0.12 -24.83 -12.12
CA GLY A 102 1.16 -25.52 -12.00
C GLY A 102 1.03 -27.01 -11.69
N GLN A 103 -0.07 -27.41 -11.04
CA GLN A 103 -0.38 -28.81 -10.74
C GLN A 103 -1.08 -29.55 -11.90
N GLY A 104 -1.25 -28.91 -13.07
CA GLY A 104 -1.90 -29.51 -14.25
C GLY A 104 -3.42 -29.52 -14.18
N GLU A 105 -4.02 -28.86 -13.19
CA GLU A 105 -5.46 -28.82 -12.98
C GLU A 105 -6.12 -27.87 -14.01
N LYS A 106 -7.15 -28.35 -14.72
CA LYS A 106 -7.86 -27.57 -15.75
C LYS A 106 -8.81 -26.55 -15.13
N MET A 107 -8.24 -25.48 -14.57
CA MET A 107 -9.01 -24.38 -14.01
C MET A 107 -9.45 -23.39 -15.08
N LYS A 108 -10.74 -23.05 -15.07
CA LYS A 108 -11.29 -21.97 -15.90
C LYS A 108 -10.74 -20.64 -15.41
N SER A 109 -10.20 -19.84 -16.33
CA SER A 109 -9.80 -18.47 -16.02
C SER A 109 -11.03 -17.57 -16.06
N CYS A 110 -11.23 -16.76 -15.02
CA CYS A 110 -12.42 -15.92 -14.89
C CYS A 110 -12.12 -14.50 -15.37
N ARG A 111 -12.97 -13.95 -16.24
CA ARG A 111 -12.83 -12.57 -16.74
C ARG A 111 -13.16 -11.58 -15.63
N VAL A 112 -12.32 -10.55 -15.47
CA VAL A 112 -12.46 -9.56 -14.39
C VAL A 112 -13.82 -8.86 -14.43
N ASP A 113 -14.28 -8.43 -15.60
CA ASP A 113 -15.56 -7.73 -15.75
C ASP A 113 -16.75 -8.52 -15.19
N ARG A 114 -16.75 -9.86 -15.35
CA ARG A 114 -17.81 -10.72 -14.82
C ARG A 114 -17.75 -10.82 -13.29
N ILE A 115 -16.54 -10.85 -12.75
CA ILE A 115 -16.32 -10.86 -11.30
C ILE A 115 -16.77 -9.51 -10.72
N GLU A 116 -16.36 -8.40 -11.33
CA GLU A 116 -16.78 -7.05 -10.92
C GLU A 116 -18.29 -6.89 -11.01
N GLN A 117 -18.92 -7.38 -12.07
CA GLN A 117 -20.38 -7.34 -12.21
C GLN A 117 -21.06 -8.18 -11.11
N SER A 118 -20.61 -9.41 -10.86
CA SER A 118 -21.18 -10.25 -9.80
C SER A 118 -20.98 -9.64 -8.40
N ILE A 119 -19.84 -8.99 -8.17
CA ILE A 119 -19.57 -8.25 -6.94
C ILE A 119 -20.52 -7.05 -6.83
N LYS A 120 -20.72 -6.28 -7.89
CA LYS A 120 -21.66 -5.14 -7.91
C LYS A 120 -23.11 -5.59 -7.68
N GLU A 121 -23.52 -6.71 -8.27
CA GLU A 121 -24.85 -7.29 -8.07
C GLU A 121 -25.04 -7.76 -6.62
N LYS A 122 -24.06 -8.45 -6.06
CA LYS A 122 -24.12 -8.98 -4.68
C LYS A 122 -23.98 -7.91 -3.60
N LEU A 123 -23.16 -6.88 -3.82
CA LEU A 123 -23.05 -5.73 -2.91
C LEU A 123 -24.34 -4.88 -2.91
N GLY A 124 -25.26 -5.15 -3.83
CA GLY A 124 -26.46 -4.35 -4.03
C GLY A 124 -26.11 -2.93 -4.45
N GLN A 125 -27.12 -2.16 -4.86
CA GLN A 125 -27.01 -0.70 -4.89
C GLN A 125 -26.96 -0.14 -3.47
N GLU A 126 -26.15 -0.68 -2.56
CA GLU A 126 -25.54 0.15 -1.53
C GLU A 126 -24.54 1.04 -2.26
N VAL A 127 -25.08 2.02 -2.97
CA VAL A 127 -24.40 3.26 -3.27
C VAL A 127 -24.01 3.77 -1.90
N VAL A 128 -22.81 3.42 -1.46
CA VAL A 128 -22.12 4.11 -0.38
C VAL A 128 -22.13 5.55 -0.85
N LYS A 129 -23.12 6.33 -0.37
CA LYS A 129 -23.22 7.76 -0.65
C LYS A 129 -21.80 8.26 -0.44
N PRO A 130 -21.15 8.82 -1.49
CA PRO A 130 -19.72 9.06 -1.48
C PRO A 130 -19.45 9.73 -0.15
N ARG A 131 -18.74 8.98 0.71
CA ARG A 131 -18.62 9.29 2.13
C ARG A 131 -18.19 10.75 2.13
N GLN A 132 -19.07 11.65 2.55
CA GLN A 132 -18.68 13.02 2.79
C GLN A 132 -17.81 12.92 4.03
N ILE A 133 -16.58 12.47 3.84
CA ILE A 133 -15.47 12.83 4.68
C ILE A 133 -15.26 14.31 4.33
N ALA A 134 -16.25 15.17 4.63
CA ALA A 134 -15.96 16.49 5.11
C ALA A 134 -15.00 16.20 6.26
N SER A 135 -13.70 16.34 5.95
CA SER A 135 -12.65 15.76 6.79
C SER A 135 -12.95 16.17 8.22
N LYS A 136 -12.88 15.22 9.17
CA LYS A 136 -12.96 15.53 10.61
C LYS A 136 -12.13 16.80 10.92
N THR A 137 -11.01 16.93 10.23
CA THR A 137 -10.11 18.08 10.18
C THR A 137 -10.74 19.42 9.73
N ARG A 138 -11.69 19.44 8.80
CA ARG A 138 -12.43 20.64 8.37
C ARG A 138 -13.37 21.13 9.46
N PHE A 139 -14.17 20.24 10.04
CA PHE A 139 -15.07 20.59 11.16
C PHE A 139 -14.28 21.07 12.37
N LEU A 140 -13.20 20.37 12.73
CA LEU A 140 -12.32 20.79 13.84
C LEU A 140 -11.68 22.17 13.59
N ARG A 141 -11.20 22.44 12.38
CA ARG A 141 -10.64 23.76 12.01
C ARG A 141 -11.68 24.87 12.11
N GLU A 142 -12.91 24.61 11.67
CA GLU A 142 -13.97 25.62 11.72
C GLU A 142 -14.42 25.92 13.15
N ILE A 143 -14.54 24.90 14.00
CA ILE A 143 -14.82 25.06 15.43
C ILE A 143 -13.73 25.90 16.10
N GLU A 144 -12.45 25.63 15.79
CA GLU A 144 -11.33 26.40 16.35
C GLU A 144 -11.36 27.87 15.88
N ARG A 145 -11.68 28.11 14.61
CA ARG A 145 -11.85 29.46 14.04
C ARG A 145 -12.95 30.24 14.75
N LEU A 146 -14.11 29.61 14.98
CA LEU A 146 -15.24 30.22 15.68
C LEU A 146 -14.92 30.51 17.15
N LYS A 147 -14.21 29.61 17.84
CA LYS A 147 -13.72 29.83 19.22
C LYS A 147 -12.75 31.02 19.30
N LYS A 148 -11.87 31.19 18.31
CA LYS A 148 -11.00 32.38 18.21
C LYS A 148 -11.78 33.66 17.96
N GLN A 149 -12.77 33.64 17.06
CA GLN A 149 -13.65 34.80 16.82
C GLN A 149 -14.43 35.21 18.08
N LYS A 150 -14.93 34.23 18.86
CA LYS A 150 -15.59 34.52 20.14
C LYS A 150 -14.67 35.24 21.12
N LEU A 151 -13.38 34.86 21.16
CA LEU A 151 -12.38 35.52 21.98
C LEU A 151 -12.11 36.96 21.50
N SER A 152 -12.01 37.17 20.18
CA SER A 152 -11.85 38.49 19.57
C SER A 152 -13.01 39.42 19.92
N PHE A 153 -14.26 38.97 19.76
CA PHE A 153 -15.42 39.80 20.08
C PHE A 153 -15.52 40.14 21.58
N PHE A 154 -15.00 39.26 22.45
CA PHE A 154 -14.89 39.58 23.88
C PHE A 154 -13.85 40.67 24.15
N GLN A 155 -12.73 40.62 23.43
CA GLN A 155 -11.70 41.65 23.50
C GLN A 155 -12.22 43.00 22.98
N ASP A 156 -12.91 43.01 21.84
CA ASP A 156 -13.53 44.22 21.28
C ASP A 156 -14.55 44.85 22.24
N TYR A 157 -15.33 44.03 22.94
CA TYR A 157 -16.24 44.49 24.00
C TYR A 157 -15.47 45.10 25.19
N LYS A 158 -14.38 44.46 25.64
CA LYS A 158 -13.54 44.97 26.73
C LYS A 158 -12.87 46.30 26.39
N ASP A 159 -12.52 46.48 25.13
CA ASP A 159 -11.88 47.69 24.61
C ASP A 159 -12.91 48.78 24.20
N ASN A 160 -14.20 48.59 24.56
CA ASN A 160 -15.34 49.47 24.26
C ASN A 160 -15.56 49.75 22.76
N LEU A 161 -15.08 48.88 21.87
CA LEU A 161 -15.26 48.94 20.41
C LEU A 161 -16.58 48.31 19.95
N MET A 162 -17.33 47.68 20.87
CA MET A 162 -18.63 47.06 20.63
C MET A 162 -19.58 47.23 21.82
N THR A 163 -20.88 47.28 21.53
CA THR A 163 -21.91 47.31 22.57
C THR A 163 -22.10 45.94 23.23
N ARG A 164 -22.62 45.94 24.46
CA ARG A 164 -22.92 44.72 25.22
C ARG A 164 -23.93 43.83 24.48
N GLU A 165 -24.94 44.44 23.86
CA GLU A 165 -26.01 43.74 23.16
C GLU A 165 -25.48 43.04 21.90
N ASP A 166 -24.63 43.74 21.13
CA ASP A 166 -23.98 43.18 19.94
C ASP A 166 -23.05 42.00 20.29
N TYR A 167 -22.32 42.10 21.40
CA TYR A 167 -21.47 41.00 21.88
C TYR A 167 -22.30 39.77 22.25
N ILE A 168 -23.41 39.94 22.98
CA ILE A 168 -24.28 38.84 23.40
C ILE A 168 -24.89 38.16 22.17
N ALA A 169 -25.40 38.91 21.20
CA ALA A 169 -25.98 38.36 19.98
C ALA A 169 -24.96 37.54 19.17
N LYS A 170 -23.75 38.09 18.94
CA LYS A 170 -22.67 37.38 18.23
C LYS A 170 -22.19 36.14 18.99
N LYS A 171 -22.08 36.23 20.32
CA LYS A 171 -21.70 35.10 21.18
C LYS A 171 -22.72 33.97 21.06
N MET A 172 -24.02 34.28 21.15
CA MET A 172 -25.08 33.28 21.04
C MET A 172 -25.05 32.58 19.67
N LEU A 173 -24.89 33.34 18.59
CA LEU A 173 -24.77 32.78 17.23
C LEU A 173 -23.56 31.86 17.08
N ILE A 174 -22.40 32.25 17.63
CA ILE A 174 -21.20 31.41 17.60
C ILE A 174 -21.40 30.14 18.44
N ASP A 175 -21.99 30.25 19.63
CA ASP A 175 -22.20 29.09 20.49
C ASP A 175 -23.19 28.09 19.88
N GLU A 176 -24.24 28.57 19.20
CA GLU A 176 -25.19 27.72 18.47
C GLU A 176 -24.56 27.03 17.26
N THR A 177 -23.77 27.77 16.48
CA THR A 177 -23.06 27.18 15.31
C THR A 177 -22.01 26.16 15.71
N VAL A 178 -21.24 26.42 16.79
CA VAL A 178 -20.29 25.45 17.35
C VAL A 178 -21.01 24.19 17.82
N LYS A 179 -22.13 24.32 18.52
CA LYS A 179 -22.92 23.17 18.98
C LYS A 179 -23.41 22.30 17.82
N ASN A 180 -23.96 22.90 16.77
CA ASN A 180 -24.40 22.18 15.58
C ASN A 180 -23.23 21.45 14.88
N LEU A 181 -22.06 22.10 14.78
CA LEU A 181 -20.85 21.46 14.22
C LEU A 181 -20.33 20.30 15.07
N GLU A 182 -20.41 20.41 16.40
CA GLU A 182 -20.03 19.34 17.34
C GLU A 182 -21.01 18.15 17.26
N GLU A 183 -22.31 18.40 17.12
CA GLU A 183 -23.32 17.35 16.89
C GLU A 183 -23.11 16.62 15.56
N GLN A 184 -22.88 17.37 14.47
CA GLN A 184 -22.54 16.79 13.16
C GLN A 184 -21.26 15.94 13.22
N LEU A 185 -20.25 16.38 13.98
CA LEU A 185 -19.02 15.63 14.19
C LEU A 185 -19.27 14.33 14.96
N ASN A 186 -20.14 14.36 15.97
CA ASN A 186 -20.46 13.19 16.79
C ASN A 186 -21.26 12.15 16.00
N GLU A 187 -22.25 12.58 15.23
CA GLU A 187 -23.03 11.70 14.35
C GLU A 187 -22.12 11.03 13.30
N ALA A 188 -21.19 11.80 12.70
CA ALA A 188 -20.20 11.27 11.77
C ALA A 188 -19.24 10.24 12.40
N ASN A 189 -18.91 10.37 13.70
CA ASN A 189 -18.10 9.39 14.43
C ASN A 189 -18.89 8.12 14.79
N LYS A 190 -20.18 8.26 15.15
CA LYS A 190 -21.03 7.12 15.51
C LYS A 190 -21.24 6.16 14.33
N VAL A 191 -21.44 6.72 13.14
CA VAL A 191 -21.53 5.93 11.89
C VAL A 191 -20.22 5.18 11.58
N GLN A 192 -19.06 5.72 11.98
CA GLN A 192 -17.76 5.04 11.79
C GLN A 192 -17.55 3.82 12.69
N LEU A 193 -18.06 3.84 13.93
CA LEU A 193 -17.94 2.72 14.85
C LEU A 193 -18.78 1.52 14.38
N LEU A 194 -20.02 1.78 13.94
CA LEU A 194 -20.94 0.74 13.44
C LEU A 194 -20.43 0.02 12.18
N THR A 195 -19.56 0.67 11.39
CA THR A 195 -18.93 0.05 10.20
C THR A 195 -17.71 -0.81 10.51
N LYS A 196 -17.08 -0.64 11.69
CA LYS A 196 -15.92 -1.45 12.08
C LYS A 196 -16.31 -2.79 12.72
N ASP A 197 -17.46 -2.84 13.37
CA ASP A 197 -17.95 -4.06 14.04
C ASP A 197 -18.56 -5.10 13.07
N LYS A 198 -18.66 -4.79 11.76
CA LYS A 198 -19.18 -5.68 10.72
C LYS A 198 -18.11 -6.29 9.80
N LEU A 199 -16.83 -6.16 10.14
CA LEU A 199 -15.69 -6.70 9.38
C LEU A 199 -15.01 -7.85 10.13
#